data_AF-A0A7M7T535-F1
#
_entry.id   AF-A0A7M7T535-F1
#
_cell.length_a   1.000
_cell.length_b   1.000
_cell.length_c   1.000
_cell.angle_alpha   90.00
_cell.angle_beta   90.00
_cell.angle_gamma   90.00
#
_symmetry.space_group_name_H-M   'P 1'
#
loop_
_entity.id
_entity.type
_entity.pdbx_description
1 polymer ?
#
loop_
_entity_poly.entity_id
_entity_poly.type
_entity_poly.pdbx_seq_one_letter_code
_entity_poly.pdbx_strand_id
1 'polypeptide(L)'
;MSAPPLKKLELSISNSCETVELEGKLEDEVMIAASEPRAYVPFGRSISSHHPGQDSLPQQKDIVSDHDVPLAAFKDVSIREGPEKEFWQIRECADAEDCDEELYFKDRVVVWSKGCGYSTSSVKKTFTLQESVQQVEWSRFRMQRLEPTDVGKSTLGENEQEEDVLGISITHPTSITVFTEAGEKFVASLPFQVSRTWIVDGGMLLEQAVSQTELSSVYSKREKEKLPTLFSLLHPLDEPTPVLCRNGKK
;
A
#
# COMPACT_ATOMS: atom_id res chain seq x y z
N MET A 1 12.69 -11.93 -44.93
CA MET A 1 13.09 -11.08 -43.79
C MET A 1 13.38 -12.01 -42.63
N SER A 2 14.66 -12.18 -42.28
CA SER A 2 15.15 -13.16 -41.30
C SER A 2 15.66 -12.40 -40.07
N ALA A 3 15.21 -12.80 -38.89
CA ALA A 3 15.65 -12.22 -37.62
C ALA A 3 17.09 -12.68 -37.29
N PRO A 4 17.94 -11.82 -36.68
CA PRO A 4 19.31 -12.21 -36.34
C PRO A 4 19.32 -13.13 -35.10
N PRO A 5 20.35 -13.99 -34.95
CA PRO A 5 20.38 -14.99 -33.89
C PRO A 5 20.84 -14.39 -32.55
N LEU A 6 20.20 -14.80 -31.45
CA LEU A 6 20.62 -14.49 -30.08
C LEU A 6 21.91 -15.25 -29.74
N LYS A 7 22.98 -14.51 -29.43
CA LYS A 7 24.21 -15.10 -28.90
C LYS A 7 24.11 -15.26 -27.38
N LYS A 8 24.33 -16.49 -26.91
CA LYS A 8 24.39 -16.88 -25.50
C LYS A 8 25.68 -16.34 -24.89
N LEU A 9 25.60 -15.55 -23.82
CA LEU A 9 26.74 -15.13 -23.01
C LEU A 9 26.83 -16.04 -21.79
N GLU A 10 27.91 -16.80 -21.67
CA GLU A 10 28.29 -17.48 -20.45
C GLU A 10 29.28 -16.60 -19.68
N LEU A 11 28.90 -16.21 -18.47
CA LEU A 11 29.73 -15.46 -17.54
C LEU A 11 30.55 -16.44 -16.70
N SER A 12 31.86 -16.51 -16.95
CA SER A 12 32.82 -17.04 -15.97
C SER A 12 33.45 -15.87 -15.23
N ILE A 13 33.22 -15.80 -13.92
CA ILE A 13 33.84 -14.80 -13.05
C ILE A 13 35.23 -15.32 -12.65
N SER A 14 36.29 -14.66 -13.13
CA SER A 14 37.65 -14.85 -12.62
C SER A 14 38.06 -13.63 -11.79
N ASN A 15 38.25 -13.85 -10.50
CA ASN A 15 38.82 -12.87 -9.56
C ASN A 15 40.33 -12.73 -9.80
N SER A 16 40.73 -11.78 -10.64
CA SER A 16 42.07 -11.18 -10.56
C SER A 16 42.09 -9.86 -11.32
N CYS A 17 42.52 -8.80 -10.61
CA CYS A 17 42.76 -7.49 -11.19
C CYS A 17 44.01 -7.56 -12.08
N GLU A 18 43.81 -7.66 -13.39
CA GLU A 18 44.82 -7.35 -14.40
C GLU A 18 44.19 -6.43 -15.44
N THR A 19 44.85 -5.30 -15.68
CA THR A 19 44.49 -4.31 -16.69
C THR A 19 44.80 -4.89 -18.06
N VAL A 20 43.76 -5.19 -18.85
CA VAL A 20 43.90 -5.59 -20.25
C VAL A 20 43.65 -4.35 -21.11
N GLU A 21 44.71 -3.82 -21.73
CA GLU A 21 44.57 -2.80 -22.77
C GLU A 21 44.00 -3.46 -24.03
N LEU A 22 42.73 -3.18 -24.32
CA LEU A 22 42.07 -3.59 -25.55
C LEU A 22 42.07 -2.40 -26.52
N GLU A 23 42.99 -2.40 -27.49
CA GLU A 23 42.84 -1.57 -28.70
C GLU A 23 41.71 -2.16 -29.57
N GLY A 24 40.48 -1.76 -29.24
CA GLY A 24 39.29 -1.95 -30.04
C GLY A 24 38.74 -0.58 -30.44
N LYS A 25 38.47 -0.38 -31.72
CA LYS A 25 37.86 0.83 -32.27
C LYS A 25 36.42 0.93 -31.74
N LEU A 26 36.21 1.64 -30.64
CA LEU A 26 34.88 1.86 -30.05
C LEU A 26 34.05 2.75 -30.99
N GLU A 27 32.96 2.20 -31.51
CA GLU A 27 31.80 3.00 -31.88
C GLU A 27 31.31 3.71 -30.61
N ASP A 28 31.01 5.01 -30.73
CA ASP A 28 30.78 5.98 -29.65
C ASP A 28 30.19 5.37 -28.34
N GLU A 29 31.03 5.31 -27.31
CA GLU A 29 30.63 4.93 -25.97
C GLU A 29 29.71 6.03 -25.40
N VAL A 30 28.39 5.78 -25.38
CA VAL A 30 27.42 6.75 -24.85
C VAL A 30 27.51 6.79 -23.33
N MET A 31 28.12 7.86 -22.82
CA MET A 31 28.15 8.17 -21.39
C MET A 31 26.97 9.07 -21.03
N ILE A 32 26.11 8.63 -20.10
CA ILE A 32 25.00 9.43 -19.59
C ILE A 32 25.43 10.03 -18.25
N ALA A 33 25.61 11.35 -18.20
CA ALA A 33 25.80 12.08 -16.96
C ALA A 33 24.44 12.46 -16.36
N ALA A 34 24.22 12.08 -15.10
CA ALA A 34 23.09 12.62 -14.33
C ALA A 34 23.28 14.12 -14.08
N SER A 35 22.16 14.82 -13.86
CA SER A 35 22.17 16.21 -13.41
C SER A 35 22.62 16.34 -11.94
N GLU A 36 22.56 17.55 -11.38
CA GLU A 36 22.97 17.82 -10.01
C GLU A 36 22.16 16.99 -8.99
N PRO A 37 22.81 16.10 -8.21
CA PRO A 37 22.12 15.29 -7.21
C PRO A 37 21.64 16.16 -6.04
N ARG A 38 20.51 15.79 -5.46
CA ARG A 38 19.94 16.49 -4.29
C ARG A 38 19.59 15.51 -3.18
N ALA A 39 19.72 15.97 -1.95
CA ALA A 39 19.20 15.25 -0.81
C ALA A 39 17.67 15.28 -0.84
N TYR A 40 17.05 14.11 -0.78
CA TYR A 40 15.60 13.98 -0.70
C TYR A 40 15.16 13.74 0.75
N VAL A 41 14.20 14.53 1.20
CA VAL A 41 13.53 14.40 2.50
C VAL A 41 12.02 14.39 2.22
N PRO A 42 11.27 13.35 2.64
CA PRO A 42 9.83 13.31 2.46
C PRO A 42 9.17 14.53 3.07
N PHE A 43 8.35 15.23 2.30
CA PHE A 43 7.69 16.45 2.75
C PHE A 43 6.78 16.18 3.95
N GLY A 44 6.09 15.03 3.94
CA GLY A 44 5.22 14.58 5.02
C GLY A 44 5.92 14.42 6.37
N ARG A 45 7.25 14.23 6.42
CA ARG A 45 8.00 14.11 7.68
C ARG A 45 7.91 15.40 8.51
N SER A 46 8.11 16.55 7.87
CA SER A 46 8.02 17.85 8.55
C SER A 46 6.59 18.19 8.98
N ILE A 47 5.60 17.75 8.20
CA ILE A 47 4.18 17.93 8.53
C ILE A 47 3.79 17.06 9.72
N SER A 48 4.20 15.79 9.70
CA SER A 48 3.93 14.84 10.77
C SER A 48 4.56 15.23 12.11
N SER A 49 5.74 15.85 12.11
CA SER A 49 6.43 16.22 13.36
C SER A 49 5.79 17.40 14.10
N HIS A 50 4.97 18.19 13.41
CA HIS A 50 4.24 19.34 13.99
C HIS A 50 2.73 19.07 14.03
N HIS A 51 2.32 17.80 13.83
CA HIS A 51 0.92 17.44 13.68
C HIS A 51 0.20 17.44 15.05
N PRO A 52 -0.94 18.14 15.21
CA PRO A 52 -1.61 18.31 16.51
C PRO A 52 -2.16 17.01 17.11
N GLY A 53 -2.38 16.00 16.28
CA GLY A 53 -3.00 14.72 16.67
C GLY A 53 -2.11 13.76 17.46
N GLN A 54 -0.84 14.07 17.72
CA GLN A 54 0.02 13.22 18.56
C GLN A 54 -0.34 13.32 20.05
N ASP A 55 -0.87 14.46 20.50
CA ASP A 55 -1.13 14.72 21.93
C ASP A 55 -2.61 14.52 22.34
N SER A 56 -3.54 14.38 21.38
CA SER A 56 -4.98 14.52 21.62
C SER A 56 -5.79 13.22 21.66
N LEU A 57 -5.18 12.05 21.41
CA LEU A 57 -5.89 10.79 21.54
C LEU A 57 -6.00 10.42 23.03
N PRO A 58 -7.19 10.08 23.54
CA PRO A 58 -7.31 9.66 24.93
C PRO A 58 -6.40 8.45 25.14
N GLN A 59 -5.33 8.63 25.91
CA GLN A 59 -4.80 7.53 26.71
C GLN A 59 -6.03 6.98 27.42
N GLN A 60 -6.41 5.74 27.11
CA GLN A 60 -7.54 5.06 27.72
C GLN A 60 -7.35 5.10 29.25
N LYS A 61 -7.93 6.11 29.91
CA LYS A 61 -8.00 6.19 31.36
C LYS A 61 -9.08 5.21 31.76
N ASP A 62 -8.69 3.95 31.93
CA ASP A 62 -9.58 2.92 32.44
C ASP A 62 -10.15 3.37 33.79
N ILE A 63 -11.45 3.64 33.84
CA ILE A 63 -12.21 3.69 35.08
C ILE A 63 -12.32 2.23 35.54
N VAL A 64 -11.35 1.80 36.34
CA VAL A 64 -11.37 0.47 36.96
C VAL A 64 -12.45 0.49 38.05
N SER A 65 -13.60 -0.12 37.78
CA SER A 65 -14.51 -0.54 38.84
C SER A 65 -13.95 -1.79 39.50
N ASP A 66 -13.79 -1.68 40.80
CA ASP A 66 -13.16 -2.64 41.70
C ASP A 66 -13.98 -3.92 41.86
N HIS A 67 -13.95 -4.84 40.88
CA HIS A 67 -14.27 -6.28 41.10
C HIS A 67 -13.67 -7.15 39.99
N ASP A 68 -12.71 -7.99 40.38
CA ASP A 68 -12.30 -9.27 39.79
C ASP A 68 -11.86 -9.32 38.31
N VAL A 69 -10.54 -9.25 38.10
CA VAL A 69 -9.69 -10.08 37.19
C VAL A 69 -8.34 -9.36 37.06
N PRO A 70 -7.16 -10.02 37.16
CA PRO A 70 -5.86 -9.37 37.01
C PRO A 70 -5.55 -9.06 35.52
N LEU A 71 -6.33 -8.18 34.90
CA LEU A 71 -6.03 -7.57 33.59
C LEU A 71 -4.78 -6.68 33.66
N ALA A 72 -4.41 -6.22 34.86
CA ALA A 72 -3.17 -5.49 35.09
C ALA A 72 -1.91 -6.29 34.69
N ALA A 73 -1.94 -7.61 34.78
CA ALA A 73 -0.80 -8.46 34.39
C ALA A 73 -0.60 -8.58 32.86
N PHE A 74 -1.58 -8.16 32.06
CA PHE A 74 -1.47 -8.10 30.60
C PHE A 74 -1.11 -6.70 30.08
N LYS A 75 -1.11 -5.66 30.94
CA LYS A 75 -0.69 -4.30 30.55
C LYS A 75 0.81 -4.19 30.29
N ASP A 76 1.62 -4.97 30.98
CA ASP A 76 3.09 -4.98 30.83
C ASP A 76 3.57 -5.87 29.66
N VAL A 77 2.65 -6.28 28.78
CA VAL A 77 2.95 -7.07 27.59
C VAL A 77 2.60 -6.27 26.33
N SER A 78 3.02 -5.00 26.27
CA SER A 78 3.29 -4.36 24.98
C SER A 78 4.54 -5.00 24.39
N ILE A 79 4.36 -6.17 23.76
CA ILE A 79 5.43 -6.83 23.02
C ILE A 79 5.65 -6.03 21.74
N ARG A 80 6.67 -5.17 21.81
CA ARG A 80 7.35 -4.45 20.72
C ARG A 80 6.63 -3.16 20.30
N GLU A 81 6.93 -2.07 21.02
CA GLU A 81 7.30 -0.83 20.32
C GLU A 81 8.49 -1.16 19.41
N GLY A 82 8.19 -1.63 18.21
CA GLY A 82 9.16 -1.69 17.12
C GLY A 82 9.59 -0.27 16.75
N PRO A 83 10.65 -0.10 15.95
CA PRO A 83 10.99 1.21 15.42
C PRO A 83 9.73 1.85 14.79
N GLU A 84 9.46 3.12 15.11
CA GLU A 84 8.33 3.86 14.55
C GLU A 84 8.30 3.64 13.03
N LYS A 85 7.27 2.97 12.52
CA LYS A 85 7.19 2.62 11.11
C LYS A 85 6.92 3.91 10.32
N GLU A 86 7.95 4.37 9.63
CA GLU A 86 7.89 5.48 8.68
C GLU A 86 8.00 4.90 7.26
N PHE A 87 7.17 5.40 6.36
CA PHE A 87 7.19 5.01 4.95
C PHE A 87 6.68 6.15 4.07
N TRP A 88 7.17 6.20 2.84
CA TRP A 88 6.67 7.10 1.82
C TRP A 88 6.74 6.45 0.43
N GLN A 89 5.89 6.92 -0.46
CA GLN A 89 5.93 6.61 -1.87
C GLN A 89 5.60 7.84 -2.70
N ILE A 90 6.13 7.88 -3.92
CA ILE A 90 5.98 9.00 -4.86
C ILE A 90 5.37 8.46 -6.15
N ARG A 91 4.43 9.20 -6.74
CA ARG A 91 3.92 8.96 -8.09
C ARG A 91 3.92 10.25 -8.90
N GLU A 92 3.99 10.15 -10.22
CA GLU A 92 3.77 11.29 -11.10
C GLU A 92 2.35 11.84 -10.93
N CYS A 93 2.20 13.17 -10.99
CA CYS A 93 0.90 13.81 -10.95
C CYS A 93 0.22 13.71 -12.31
N ALA A 94 -1.01 13.19 -12.36
CA ALA A 94 -1.76 13.04 -13.62
C ALA A 94 -2.07 14.37 -14.33
N ASP A 95 -2.19 15.46 -13.57
CA ASP A 95 -2.72 16.74 -14.07
C ASP A 95 -1.65 17.80 -14.36
N ALA A 96 -0.37 17.53 -14.09
CA ALA A 96 0.69 18.54 -14.23
C ALA A 96 2.05 17.93 -14.56
N GLU A 97 2.70 18.48 -15.58
CA GLU A 97 4.10 18.17 -15.92
C GLU A 97 5.04 18.63 -14.80
N ASP A 98 6.13 17.88 -14.59
CA ASP A 98 7.14 18.14 -13.56
C ASP A 98 6.59 18.26 -12.12
N CYS A 99 5.46 17.58 -11.85
CA CYS A 99 4.89 17.48 -10.52
C CYS A 99 4.74 16.02 -10.09
N ASP A 100 4.97 15.81 -8.80
CA ASP A 100 4.87 14.51 -8.14
C ASP A 100 3.89 14.59 -6.97
N GLU A 101 3.23 13.48 -6.66
CA GLU A 101 2.48 13.30 -5.43
C GLU A 101 3.20 12.35 -4.49
N GLU A 102 3.22 12.69 -3.21
CA GLU A 102 3.81 11.88 -2.15
C GLU A 102 2.71 11.43 -1.18
N LEU A 103 2.68 10.12 -0.90
CA LEU A 103 2.00 9.56 0.25
C LEU A 103 3.05 9.20 1.29
N TYR A 104 2.98 9.87 2.43
CA TYR A 104 3.83 9.64 3.59
C TYR A 104 2.98 9.13 4.75
N PHE A 105 3.49 8.19 5.53
CA PHE A 105 2.91 7.91 6.83
C PHE A 105 3.96 7.63 7.90
N LYS A 106 3.61 7.97 9.13
CA LYS A 106 4.35 7.62 10.34
C LYS A 106 3.37 7.37 11.47
N ASP A 107 3.45 6.18 12.05
CA ASP A 107 2.54 5.70 13.10
C ASP A 107 1.05 5.85 12.73
N ARG A 108 0.36 6.90 13.20
CA ARG A 108 -1.08 7.14 12.98
C ARG A 108 -1.38 8.32 12.07
N VAL A 109 -0.34 8.98 11.55
CA VAL A 109 -0.48 10.16 10.70
C VAL A 109 -0.13 9.79 9.27
N VAL A 110 -1.04 10.07 8.34
CA VAL A 110 -0.83 9.95 6.90
C VAL A 110 -0.91 11.33 6.28
N VAL A 111 0.06 11.68 5.45
CA VAL A 111 0.14 12.95 4.73
C VAL A 111 0.16 12.67 3.23
N TRP A 112 -0.80 13.22 2.50
CA TRP A 112 -0.79 13.28 1.05
C TRP A 112 -0.38 14.69 0.63
N SER A 113 0.69 14.79 -0.15
CA SER A 113 1.21 16.06 -0.62
C SER A 113 1.51 16.04 -2.12
N LYS A 114 1.59 17.22 -2.72
CA LYS A 114 1.99 17.43 -4.11
C LYS A 114 3.20 18.36 -4.14
N GLY A 115 4.27 17.89 -4.79
CA GLY A 115 5.43 18.69 -5.17
C GLY A 115 5.31 19.12 -6.63
N CYS A 116 5.70 20.35 -6.94
CA CYS A 116 5.85 20.83 -8.31
C CYS A 116 7.21 21.51 -8.45
N GLY A 117 7.97 21.07 -9.45
CA GLY A 117 9.36 21.45 -9.63
C GLY A 117 10.19 21.23 -8.36
N TYR A 118 11.19 22.09 -8.17
CA TYR A 118 12.28 21.83 -7.24
C TYR A 118 12.09 22.35 -5.80
N SER A 119 11.08 23.18 -5.53
CA SER A 119 10.99 23.92 -4.26
C SER A 119 9.59 24.17 -3.75
N THR A 120 8.55 23.72 -4.46
CA THR A 120 7.17 23.95 -4.05
C THR A 120 6.50 22.63 -3.72
N SER A 121 6.14 22.47 -2.45
CA SER A 121 5.36 21.32 -1.98
C SER A 121 4.18 21.83 -1.17
N SER A 122 3.03 21.18 -1.32
CA SER A 122 1.80 21.54 -0.62
C SER A 122 1.10 20.28 -0.10
N VAL A 123 0.51 20.39 1.09
CA VAL A 123 -0.33 19.32 1.63
C VAL A 123 -1.66 19.32 0.89
N LYS A 124 -2.05 18.17 0.31
CA LYS A 124 -3.40 17.96 -0.22
C LYS A 124 -4.34 17.49 0.89
N LYS A 125 -3.92 16.53 1.71
CA LYS A 125 -4.73 15.97 2.80
C LYS A 125 -3.86 15.38 3.90
N THR A 126 -4.35 15.48 5.14
CA THR A 126 -3.75 14.79 6.29
C THR A 126 -4.82 13.96 6.98
N PHE A 127 -4.46 12.74 7.36
CA PHE A 127 -5.32 11.82 8.09
C PHE A 127 -4.70 11.54 9.45
N THR A 128 -5.53 11.61 10.49
CA THR A 128 -5.17 11.21 11.86
C THR A 128 -6.05 10.05 12.25
N LEU A 129 -5.42 8.95 12.61
CA LEU A 129 -6.09 7.67 12.81
C LEU A 129 -6.02 7.27 14.27
N GLN A 130 -6.97 6.44 14.70
CA GLN A 130 -6.96 5.89 16.05
C GLN A 130 -5.98 4.74 16.17
N GLU A 131 -5.86 3.92 15.14
CA GLU A 131 -4.96 2.76 15.09
C GLU A 131 -3.70 3.06 14.26
N SER A 132 -2.62 2.35 14.58
CA SER A 132 -1.37 2.42 13.80
C SER A 132 -1.60 1.96 12.36
N VAL A 133 -0.94 2.62 11.43
CA VAL A 133 -1.03 2.33 10.00
C VAL A 133 -0.08 1.19 9.64
N GLN A 134 -0.60 0.19 8.94
CA GLN A 134 0.20 -0.91 8.42
C GLN A 134 0.72 -0.60 7.01
N GLN A 135 -0.13 -0.05 6.15
CA GLN A 135 0.22 0.32 4.77
C GLN A 135 -0.73 1.42 4.27
N VAL A 136 -0.25 2.24 3.35
CA VAL A 136 -1.05 3.27 2.67
C VAL A 136 -0.74 3.19 1.18
N GLU A 137 -1.78 3.14 0.36
CA GLU A 137 -1.67 3.02 -1.10
C GLU A 137 -2.67 3.94 -1.81
N TRP A 138 -2.31 4.43 -2.99
CA TRP A 138 -3.30 4.98 -3.91
C TRP A 138 -4.16 3.85 -4.48
N SER A 139 -5.46 3.89 -4.25
CA SER A 139 -6.38 2.81 -4.64
C SER A 139 -7.30 3.19 -5.79
N ARG A 140 -7.69 2.18 -6.56
CA ARG A 140 -8.69 2.24 -7.62
C ARG A 140 -9.67 1.11 -7.41
N PHE A 141 -10.95 1.43 -7.25
CA PHE A 141 -12.03 0.45 -7.14
C PHE A 141 -13.04 0.68 -8.25
N ARG A 142 -13.52 -0.40 -8.87
CA ARG A 142 -14.56 -0.31 -9.89
C ARG A 142 -15.92 -0.30 -9.19
N MET A 143 -16.66 0.80 -9.28
CA MET A 143 -17.94 0.98 -8.59
C MET A 143 -19.02 1.40 -9.57
N GLN A 144 -20.26 1.00 -9.29
CA GLN A 144 -21.42 1.51 -10.00
C GLN A 144 -21.91 2.76 -9.28
N ARG A 145 -21.90 3.91 -9.97
CA ARG A 145 -22.47 5.14 -9.43
C ARG A 145 -23.89 5.31 -9.98
N LEU A 146 -24.86 5.38 -9.07
CA LEU A 146 -26.22 5.79 -9.42
C LEU A 146 -26.23 7.32 -9.51
N GLU A 147 -26.37 7.85 -10.72
CA GLU A 147 -26.67 9.27 -10.88
C GLU A 147 -27.98 9.60 -10.14
N PRO A 148 -28.05 10.69 -9.35
CA PRO A 148 -29.28 11.12 -8.72
C PRO A 148 -30.29 11.45 -9.83
N THR A 149 -31.20 10.53 -10.11
CA THR A 149 -32.21 10.75 -11.13
C THR A 149 -33.18 11.79 -10.60
N ASP A 150 -33.37 12.89 -11.34
CA ASP A 150 -34.43 13.86 -11.06
C ASP A 150 -35.74 13.12 -10.78
N VAL A 151 -36.33 13.40 -9.62
CA VAL A 151 -37.56 12.77 -9.11
C VAL A 151 -38.67 12.93 -10.16
N GLY A 152 -38.85 11.94 -11.04
CA GLY A 152 -39.92 12.01 -12.04
C GLY A 152 -39.79 11.16 -13.31
N LYS A 153 -38.66 10.51 -13.61
CA LYS A 153 -38.59 9.59 -14.76
C LYS A 153 -38.03 8.23 -14.37
N SER A 154 -38.94 7.31 -14.02
CA SER A 154 -38.66 5.88 -14.05
C SER A 154 -38.59 5.41 -15.50
N THR A 155 -37.41 5.45 -16.10
CA THR A 155 -37.06 4.55 -17.20
C THR A 155 -36.10 3.53 -16.63
N LEU A 156 -36.64 2.34 -16.35
CA LEU A 156 -35.85 1.14 -16.12
C LEU A 156 -35.01 0.89 -17.37
N GLY A 157 -33.69 1.00 -17.26
CA GLY A 157 -32.76 0.58 -18.31
C GLY A 157 -31.64 1.59 -18.61
N GLU A 158 -30.41 1.09 -18.49
CA GLU A 158 -29.27 1.42 -19.37
C GLU A 158 -28.37 2.63 -19.04
N ASN A 159 -28.06 2.93 -17.77
CA ASN A 159 -26.89 3.78 -17.44
C ASN A 159 -26.20 3.36 -16.13
N GLU A 160 -26.05 2.07 -15.88
CA GLU A 160 -25.14 1.57 -14.84
C GLU A 160 -23.72 1.55 -15.41
N GLN A 161 -23.08 2.72 -15.48
CA GLN A 161 -21.69 2.79 -15.92
C GLN A 161 -20.79 2.47 -14.71
N GLU A 162 -20.11 1.33 -14.78
CA GLU A 162 -19.00 1.04 -13.87
C GLU A 162 -17.91 2.09 -14.09
N GLU A 163 -17.60 2.85 -13.06
CA GLU A 163 -16.57 3.88 -13.04
C GLU A 163 -15.47 3.48 -12.06
N ASP A 164 -14.24 3.80 -12.43
CA ASP A 164 -13.10 3.63 -11.54
C ASP A 164 -13.01 4.79 -10.55
N VAL A 165 -13.28 4.49 -9.28
CA VAL A 165 -13.21 5.45 -8.19
C VAL A 165 -11.81 5.44 -7.60
N LEU A 166 -11.12 6.58 -7.76
CA LEU A 166 -9.77 6.79 -7.24
C LEU A 166 -9.79 7.29 -5.79
N GLY A 167 -8.76 6.93 -5.04
CA GLY A 167 -8.63 7.35 -3.65
C GLY A 167 -7.34 6.89 -2.99
N ILE A 168 -7.36 6.93 -1.66
CA ILE A 168 -6.29 6.44 -0.79
C ILE A 168 -6.87 5.35 0.10
N SER A 169 -6.22 4.19 0.10
CA SER A 169 -6.52 3.09 1.01
C SER A 169 -5.50 3.04 2.14
N ILE A 170 -6.00 3.04 3.37
CA ILE A 170 -5.22 2.93 4.60
C ILE A 170 -5.53 1.56 5.21
N THR A 171 -4.52 0.71 5.26
CA THR A 171 -4.62 -0.64 5.81
C THR A 171 -4.25 -0.63 7.29
N HIS A 172 -5.14 -1.18 8.10
CA HIS A 172 -4.95 -1.57 9.48
C HIS A 172 -4.90 -3.11 9.58
N PRO A 173 -4.53 -3.68 10.74
CA PRO A 173 -4.46 -5.13 10.87
C PRO A 173 -5.77 -5.85 10.57
N THR A 174 -6.93 -5.29 10.93
CA THR A 174 -8.26 -5.90 10.74
C THR A 174 -9.23 -5.08 9.91
N SER A 175 -8.77 -3.99 9.30
CA SER A 175 -9.66 -3.15 8.48
C SER A 175 -8.90 -2.41 7.40
N ILE A 176 -9.63 -1.99 6.37
CA ILE A 176 -9.12 -1.08 5.34
C ILE A 176 -10.07 0.11 5.27
N THR A 177 -9.53 1.32 5.41
CA THR A 177 -10.28 2.55 5.21
C THR A 177 -9.93 3.15 3.85
N VAL A 178 -10.93 3.37 3.00
CA VAL A 178 -10.78 3.99 1.68
C VAL A 178 -11.35 5.40 1.71
N PHE A 179 -10.53 6.38 1.33
CA PHE A 179 -10.96 7.77 1.14
C PHE A 179 -10.94 8.10 -0.34
N THR A 180 -12.09 8.38 -0.94
CA THR A 180 -12.17 8.73 -2.36
C THR A 180 -11.79 10.18 -2.60
N GLU A 181 -11.41 10.51 -3.84
CA GLU A 181 -11.17 11.90 -4.25
C GLU A 181 -12.45 12.75 -4.20
N ALA A 182 -13.62 12.12 -4.35
CA ALA A 182 -14.92 12.76 -4.16
C ALA A 182 -15.24 13.07 -2.68
N GLY A 183 -14.41 12.61 -1.74
CA GLY A 183 -14.56 12.87 -0.31
C GLY A 183 -15.34 11.82 0.47
N GLU A 184 -15.73 10.72 -0.18
CA GLU A 184 -16.40 9.61 0.48
C GLU A 184 -15.42 8.80 1.34
N LYS A 185 -15.95 8.15 2.38
CA LYS A 185 -15.18 7.29 3.27
C LYS A 185 -15.86 5.94 3.38
N PHE A 186 -15.14 4.89 3.04
CA PHE A 186 -15.55 3.50 3.22
C PHE A 186 -14.63 2.81 4.23
N VAL A 187 -15.19 1.90 5.03
CA VAL A 187 -14.44 1.08 5.99
C VAL A 187 -14.81 -0.37 5.76
N ALA A 188 -13.86 -1.16 5.27
CA ALA A 188 -13.98 -2.60 5.14
C ALA A 188 -13.46 -3.26 6.42
N SER A 189 -14.33 -3.94 7.16
CA SER A 189 -13.93 -4.81 8.28
C SER A 189 -13.51 -6.17 7.75
N LEU A 190 -12.33 -6.65 8.14
CA LEU A 190 -11.78 -7.89 7.62
C LEU A 190 -11.98 -9.03 8.63
N PRO A 191 -12.37 -10.24 8.17
CA PRO A 191 -12.56 -11.39 9.03
C PRO A 191 -11.24 -12.04 9.47
N PHE A 192 -10.10 -11.47 9.08
CA PHE A 192 -8.75 -11.94 9.38
C PHE A 192 -7.78 -10.77 9.52
N GLN A 193 -6.62 -11.05 10.12
CA GLN A 193 -5.51 -10.10 10.18
C GLN A 193 -4.81 -10.03 8.81
N VAL A 194 -4.54 -8.84 8.30
CA VAL A 194 -3.78 -8.64 7.06
C VAL A 194 -2.30 -8.42 7.37
N SER A 195 -1.44 -8.96 6.52
CA SER A 195 0.00 -8.74 6.58
C SER A 195 0.48 -7.71 5.55
N ARG A 196 -0.06 -7.77 4.32
CA ARG A 196 0.27 -6.88 3.20
C ARG A 196 -0.93 -6.69 2.27
N THR A 197 -0.92 -5.57 1.56
CA THR A 197 -1.90 -5.29 0.50
C THR A 197 -1.21 -4.90 -0.79
N TRP A 198 -1.89 -5.10 -1.92
CA TRP A 198 -1.45 -4.62 -3.23
C TRP A 198 -2.64 -4.10 -4.01
N ILE A 199 -2.41 -3.03 -4.75
CA ILE A 199 -3.40 -2.50 -5.68
C ILE A 199 -3.41 -3.38 -6.93
N VAL A 200 -4.60 -3.74 -7.38
CA VAL A 200 -4.84 -4.47 -8.63
C VAL A 200 -5.87 -3.70 -9.46
N ASP A 201 -6.02 -4.05 -10.74
CA ASP A 201 -7.04 -3.40 -11.56
C ASP A 201 -8.44 -3.65 -10.97
N GLY A 202 -9.15 -2.56 -10.67
CA GLY A 202 -10.49 -2.58 -10.10
C GLY A 202 -10.59 -3.00 -8.62
N GLY A 203 -9.48 -3.12 -7.87
CA GLY A 203 -9.56 -3.42 -6.44
C GLY A 203 -8.22 -3.62 -5.74
N MET A 204 -8.21 -4.49 -4.73
CA MET A 204 -7.03 -4.79 -3.91
C MET A 204 -6.85 -6.29 -3.69
N LEU A 205 -5.59 -6.72 -3.59
CA LEU A 205 -5.19 -8.04 -3.12
C LEU A 205 -4.70 -7.93 -1.67
N LEU A 206 -5.11 -8.88 -0.83
CA LEU A 206 -4.85 -8.94 0.60
C LEU A 206 -4.13 -10.24 0.94
N GLU A 207 -2.98 -10.15 1.62
CA GLU A 207 -2.30 -11.31 2.20
C GLU A 207 -2.69 -11.46 3.67
N GLN A 208 -3.32 -12.57 4.00
CA GLN A 208 -3.67 -12.91 5.38
C GLN A 208 -2.40 -13.18 6.21
N ALA A 209 -2.32 -12.59 7.40
CA ALA A 209 -1.29 -12.92 8.37
C ALA A 209 -1.51 -14.33 8.93
N VAL A 210 -0.49 -15.18 8.86
CA VAL A 210 -0.55 -16.55 9.38
C VAL A 210 -0.15 -16.57 10.85
N SER A 211 -0.99 -17.14 11.72
CA SER A 211 -0.65 -17.31 13.13
C SER A 211 0.28 -18.51 13.36
N GLN A 212 1.08 -18.50 14.45
CA GLN A 212 1.95 -19.64 14.80
C GLN A 212 1.17 -20.95 14.98
N THR A 213 -0.07 -20.88 15.46
CA THR A 213 -0.97 -22.03 15.60
C THR A 213 -1.30 -22.64 14.24
N GLU A 214 -1.55 -21.82 13.22
CA GLU A 214 -1.80 -22.30 11.86
C GLU A 214 -0.55 -22.91 11.23
N LEU A 215 0.62 -22.32 11.47
CA LEU A 215 1.90 -22.90 11.02
C LEU A 215 2.10 -24.32 11.58
N SER A 216 1.78 -24.57 12.85
CA SER A 216 1.91 -25.91 13.45
C SER A 216 1.01 -26.96 12.77
N SER A 217 -0.16 -26.55 12.27
CA SER A 217 -1.08 -27.42 11.55
C SER A 217 -0.58 -27.79 10.14
N VAL A 218 0.13 -26.87 9.45
CA VAL A 218 0.75 -27.10 8.15
C VAL A 218 1.89 -28.14 8.23
N TYR A 219 2.62 -28.19 9.35
CA TYR A 219 3.68 -29.19 9.56
C TYR A 219 3.16 -30.56 10.04
N SER A 220 1.87 -30.66 10.38
CA SER A 220 1.26 -31.95 10.72
C SER A 220 0.85 -32.68 9.44
N LYS A 221 1.41 -33.87 9.22
CA LYS A 221 1.36 -34.72 8.00
C LYS A 221 -0.02 -35.17 7.50
N ARG A 222 -1.12 -34.61 7.98
CA ARG A 222 -2.47 -34.86 7.41
C ARG A 222 -2.76 -33.73 6.44
N GLU A 223 -3.08 -34.09 5.19
CA GLU A 223 -3.55 -33.21 4.11
C GLU A 223 -4.86 -32.49 4.50
N LYS A 224 -4.83 -31.65 5.52
CA LYS A 224 -5.88 -30.68 5.75
C LYS A 224 -5.71 -29.62 4.68
N GLU A 225 -6.79 -29.38 3.94
CA GLU A 225 -6.90 -28.33 2.93
C GLU A 225 -6.30 -27.04 3.50
N LYS A 226 -5.25 -26.53 2.84
CA LYS A 226 -4.62 -25.27 3.26
C LYS A 226 -5.66 -24.17 3.07
N LEU A 227 -5.93 -23.41 4.12
CA LEU A 227 -6.78 -22.22 4.02
C LEU A 227 -6.17 -21.25 2.99
N PRO A 228 -7.00 -20.53 2.22
CA PRO A 228 -6.52 -19.48 1.34
C PRO A 228 -5.76 -18.43 2.14
N THR A 229 -4.62 -17.98 1.63
CA THR A 229 -3.79 -16.92 2.25
C THR A 229 -3.85 -15.61 1.48
N LEU A 230 -4.45 -15.61 0.29
CA LEU A 230 -4.61 -14.45 -0.58
C LEU A 230 -6.09 -14.25 -0.89
N PHE A 231 -6.54 -13.01 -0.72
CA PHE A 231 -7.93 -12.60 -0.93
C PHE A 231 -7.99 -11.35 -1.80
N SER A 232 -9.04 -11.21 -2.62
CA SER A 232 -9.37 -10.01 -3.37
C SER A 232 -10.49 -9.23 -2.69
N LEU A 233 -10.39 -7.90 -2.73
CA LEU A 233 -11.43 -6.95 -2.35
C LEU A 233 -11.69 -6.05 -3.56
N LEU A 234 -12.83 -6.24 -4.23
CA LEU A 234 -13.17 -5.55 -5.48
C LEU A 234 -14.07 -4.33 -5.28
N HIS A 235 -14.73 -4.24 -4.14
CA HIS A 235 -15.44 -3.06 -3.69
C HIS A 235 -15.15 -2.84 -2.20
N PRO A 236 -15.00 -1.59 -1.70
CA PRO A 236 -14.69 -1.33 -0.29
C PRO A 236 -15.75 -1.80 0.71
N LEU A 237 -16.95 -2.14 0.24
CA LEU A 237 -18.05 -2.67 1.05
C LEU A 237 -18.30 -4.17 0.84
N ASP A 238 -17.52 -4.82 -0.03
CA ASP A 238 -17.64 -6.27 -0.26
C ASP A 238 -16.91 -7.07 0.83
N GLU A 239 -17.27 -8.35 0.94
CA GLU A 239 -16.49 -9.31 1.70
C GLU A 239 -15.25 -9.76 0.90
N PRO A 240 -14.06 -9.89 1.54
CA PRO A 240 -12.87 -10.42 0.87
C PRO A 240 -13.08 -11.85 0.35
N THR A 241 -12.69 -12.10 -0.90
CA THR A 241 -12.89 -13.40 -1.58
C THR A 241 -11.55 -14.09 -1.86
N PRO A 242 -11.42 -15.42 -1.66
CA PRO A 242 -10.15 -16.11 -1.85
C PRO A 242 -9.73 -16.15 -3.33
N VAL A 243 -8.43 -15.97 -3.60
CA VAL A 243 -7.88 -15.99 -4.96
C VAL A 243 -7.49 -17.41 -5.38
N LEU A 244 -7.80 -17.76 -6.63
CA LEU A 244 -7.47 -19.05 -7.24
C LEU A 244 -6.24 -18.96 -8.15
N CYS A 245 -5.28 -19.87 -7.99
CA CYS A 245 -4.12 -19.98 -8.88
C CYS A 245 -4.29 -21.15 -9.87
N ARG A 246 -4.27 -20.86 -11.17
CA ARG A 246 -4.25 -21.90 -12.22
C ARG A 246 -2.83 -22.18 -12.66
N ASN A 247 -2.30 -23.33 -12.28
CA ASN A 247 -0.99 -23.81 -12.74
C ASN A 247 -1.15 -24.61 -14.03
N GLY A 248 -0.78 -24.01 -15.16
CA GLY A 248 -0.77 -24.72 -16.45
C GLY A 248 0.39 -25.70 -16.52
N LYS A 249 0.12 -26.97 -16.84
CA LYS A 249 1.14 -27.83 -17.45
C LYS A 249 1.19 -27.46 -18.92
N LYS A 250 2.32 -26.91 -19.38
CA LYS A 250 2.64 -26.83 -20.81
C LYS A 250 2.90 -28.24 -21.35
#